data_AF-A0A397D499-F1
#
_entry.id   AF-A0A397D499-F1
#
_cell.length_a   1.000
_cell.length_b   1.000
_cell.length_c   1.000
_cell.angle_alpha   90.00
_cell.angle_beta   90.00
_cell.angle_gamma   90.00
#
_symmetry.space_group_name_H-M   'P 1'
#
loop_
_entity.id
_entity.type
_entity.pdbx_description
1 polymer ?
#
loop_
_entity_poly.entity_id
_entity_poly.type
_entity_poly.pdbx_seq_one_letter_code
_entity_poly.pdbx_strand_id
1 'polypeptide(L)'
;MLPVAYFFLFFILPVVVAALVFNLTKTVYRGSSFRFLHIEPRWLCCQISYGELAFLGVVLGGNIIVFYQSYLLQIGFDKPTITCIAIALGFSGLYNMVFMALPATRHCFWMEWLNLPWARGVKYHRWLGVLTIVSFVLHFAFFIVQYAITDTLAEELLPCFDCDIATDGKYAWFNVFGELSLLFMLIMGATSFPYVRRHYYATFKATHWLFIPAAFTAVMHYEQIIIWIY
;
A
#
# COMPACT_ATOMS: atom_id res chain seq x y z
N MET A 1 10.76 20.16 -7.72
CA MET A 1 10.31 20.02 -6.33
C MET A 1 9.01 20.78 -6.17
N LEU A 2 7.91 20.10 -5.83
CA LEU A 2 6.63 20.78 -5.55
C LEU A 2 6.81 21.67 -4.31
N PRO A 3 6.28 22.91 -4.29
CA PRO A 3 6.40 23.80 -3.14
C PRO A 3 5.82 23.16 -1.88
N VAL A 4 6.40 23.43 -0.71
CA VAL A 4 5.86 22.96 0.60
C VAL A 4 4.39 23.36 0.78
N ALA A 5 3.99 24.52 0.23
CA ALA A 5 2.61 24.97 0.19
C ALA A 5 1.66 23.98 -0.52
N TYR A 6 2.16 23.24 -1.51
CA TYR A 6 1.39 22.22 -2.23
C TYR A 6 1.06 21.03 -1.33
N PHE A 7 2.03 20.53 -0.56
CA PHE A 7 1.79 19.46 0.42
C PHE A 7 0.78 19.90 1.50
N PHE A 8 0.93 21.13 2.01
CA PHE A 8 0.01 21.65 3.02
C PHE A 8 -1.43 21.83 2.48
N LEU A 9 -1.59 22.46 1.32
CA LEU A 9 -2.91 22.80 0.77
C LEU A 9 -3.67 21.61 0.19
N PHE A 10 -2.96 20.61 -0.38
CA PHE A 10 -3.59 19.49 -1.06
C PHE A 10 -3.63 18.20 -0.24
N PHE A 11 -2.82 18.07 0.82
CA PHE A 11 -2.82 16.87 1.69
C PHE A 11 -3.25 17.17 3.12
N ILE A 12 -2.59 18.12 3.78
CA ILE A 12 -2.87 18.41 5.19
C ILE A 12 -4.23 19.08 5.35
N LEU A 13 -4.48 20.16 4.60
CA LEU A 13 -5.72 20.92 4.69
C LEU A 13 -6.95 20.05 4.38
N PRO A 14 -7.01 19.23 3.31
CA PRO A 14 -8.19 18.42 3.03
C PRO A 14 -8.40 17.31 4.05
N VAL A 15 -7.33 16.70 4.58
CA VAL A 15 -7.45 15.69 5.65
C VAL A 15 -7.95 16.33 6.94
N VAL A 16 -7.44 17.51 7.32
CA VAL A 16 -7.89 18.25 8.51
C VAL A 16 -9.33 18.72 8.35
N VAL A 17 -9.70 19.26 7.19
CA VAL A 17 -11.07 19.67 6.88
C VAL A 17 -12.01 18.46 6.89
N ALA A 18 -11.63 17.35 6.26
CA ALA A 18 -12.42 16.12 6.28
C ALA A 18 -12.58 15.57 7.71
N ALA A 19 -11.52 15.61 8.53
CA ALA A 19 -11.56 15.20 9.93
C ALA A 19 -12.47 16.12 10.78
N LEU A 20 -12.43 17.44 10.55
CA LEU A 20 -13.29 18.41 11.23
C LEU A 20 -14.74 18.24 10.82
N VAL A 21 -15.02 18.19 9.52
CA VAL A 21 -16.37 17.94 8.98
C VAL A 21 -16.92 16.63 9.51
N PHE A 22 -16.12 15.56 9.53
CA PHE A 22 -16.54 14.27 10.08
C PHE A 22 -16.88 14.35 11.57
N ASN A 23 -16.05 15.00 12.38
CA ASN A 23 -16.34 15.15 13.81
C ASN A 23 -17.61 15.97 14.07
N LEU A 24 -17.82 17.03 13.29
CA LEU A 24 -19.01 17.90 13.39
C LEU A 24 -20.29 17.21 12.88
N THR A 25 -20.16 16.32 11.90
CA THR A 25 -21.30 15.61 11.28
C THR A 25 -21.48 14.18 11.79
N LYS A 26 -20.67 13.72 12.75
CA LYS A 26 -20.70 12.35 13.28
C LYS A 26 -22.09 11.92 13.79
N THR A 27 -22.84 12.84 14.38
CA THR A 27 -24.22 12.64 14.84
C THR A 27 -25.22 12.56 13.68
N VAL A 28 -24.99 13.30 12.59
CA VAL A 28 -25.85 13.32 11.39
C VAL A 28 -25.57 12.13 10.48
N TYR A 29 -24.31 11.67 10.35
CA TYR A 29 -23.93 10.51 9.53
C TYR A 29 -24.45 9.18 10.10
N ARG A 30 -24.69 9.09 11.41
CA ARG A 30 -25.44 7.99 12.02
C ARG A 30 -26.95 8.03 11.69
N GLY A 31 -27.44 9.12 11.11
CA GLY A 31 -28.84 9.35 10.76
C GLY A 31 -29.18 8.98 9.30
N SER A 32 -29.99 7.95 9.15
CA SER A 32 -30.85 7.62 7.98
C SER A 32 -30.19 7.24 6.64
N SER A 33 -29.31 8.04 6.04
CA SER A 33 -28.97 7.91 4.61
C SER A 33 -28.07 6.72 4.25
N PHE A 34 -27.31 6.18 5.21
CA PHE A 34 -26.37 5.05 4.98
C PHE A 34 -26.82 3.73 5.59
N ARG A 35 -28.08 3.66 6.09
CA ARG A 35 -28.59 2.45 6.75
C ARG A 35 -28.50 1.20 5.85
N PHE A 36 -28.60 1.37 4.54
CA PHE A 36 -28.48 0.26 3.57
C PHE A 36 -27.08 -0.38 3.56
N LEU A 37 -26.00 0.39 3.75
CA LEU A 37 -24.63 -0.14 3.80
C LEU A 37 -24.43 -1.09 4.99
N HIS A 38 -25.25 -0.94 6.02
CA HIS A 38 -25.13 -1.72 7.26
C HIS A 38 -26.05 -2.95 7.25
N ILE A 39 -26.86 -3.16 6.21
CA ILE A 39 -27.72 -4.34 6.07
C ILE A 39 -26.85 -5.53 5.68
N GLU A 40 -27.07 -6.65 6.38
CA GLU A 40 -26.50 -7.95 6.06
C GLU A 40 -27.49 -8.74 5.16
N PRO A 41 -27.23 -8.84 3.85
CA PRO A 41 -28.08 -9.59 2.93
C PRO A 41 -28.17 -11.08 3.30
N ARG A 42 -29.38 -11.53 3.66
CA ARG A 42 -29.64 -12.94 4.03
C ARG A 42 -29.37 -13.94 2.88
N TRP A 43 -29.41 -13.49 1.63
CA TRP A 43 -29.20 -14.34 0.46
C TRP A 43 -27.73 -14.73 0.24
N LEU A 44 -26.77 -14.05 0.88
CA LEU A 44 -25.35 -14.31 0.70
C LEU A 44 -24.81 -15.41 1.63
N CYS A 45 -25.62 -15.98 2.53
CA CYS A 45 -25.22 -16.97 3.56
C CYS A 45 -23.95 -16.58 4.36
N CYS A 46 -23.50 -15.34 4.25
CA CYS A 46 -22.29 -14.79 4.84
C CYS A 46 -22.67 -13.54 5.65
N GLN A 47 -22.07 -13.36 6.82
CA GLN A 47 -22.24 -12.16 7.65
C GLN A 47 -21.41 -10.99 7.09
N ILE A 48 -21.68 -10.58 5.84
CA ILE A 48 -20.98 -9.49 5.15
C ILE A 48 -22.01 -8.42 4.82
N SER A 49 -21.76 -7.17 5.25
CA SER A 49 -22.65 -6.04 4.99
C SER A 49 -22.51 -5.52 3.56
N TYR A 50 -23.50 -4.78 3.04
CA TYR A 50 -23.35 -4.10 1.75
C TYR A 50 -22.16 -3.12 1.70
N GLY A 51 -21.83 -2.48 2.83
CA GLY A 51 -20.64 -1.64 2.96
C GLY A 51 -19.34 -2.44 2.83
N GLU A 52 -19.29 -3.65 3.38
CA GLU A 52 -18.16 -4.57 3.18
C GLU A 52 -18.05 -5.04 1.75
N LEU A 53 -19.16 -5.38 1.10
CA LEU A 53 -19.17 -5.74 -0.32
C LEU A 53 -18.70 -4.58 -1.19
N ALA A 54 -19.15 -3.35 -0.91
CA ALA A 54 -18.71 -2.16 -1.61
C ALA A 54 -17.20 -1.92 -1.40
N PHE A 55 -16.72 -2.06 -0.17
CA PHE A 55 -15.30 -1.96 0.14
C PHE A 55 -14.46 -3.00 -0.61
N LEU A 56 -14.87 -4.27 -0.58
CA LEU A 56 -14.20 -5.34 -1.32
C LEU A 56 -14.27 -5.11 -2.83
N GLY A 57 -15.39 -4.58 -3.35
CA GLY A 57 -15.54 -4.19 -4.74
C GLY A 57 -14.58 -3.07 -5.15
N VAL A 58 -14.40 -2.05 -4.29
CA VAL A 58 -13.41 -0.99 -4.51
C VAL A 58 -12.00 -1.57 -4.50
N VAL A 59 -11.65 -2.40 -3.51
CA VAL A 59 -10.32 -3.02 -3.43
C VAL A 59 -10.03 -3.89 -4.64
N LEU A 60 -10.93 -4.81 -5.00
CA LEU A 60 -10.73 -5.75 -6.11
C LEU A 60 -10.78 -5.04 -7.47
N GLY A 61 -11.84 -4.28 -7.72
CA GLY A 61 -12.02 -3.54 -8.96
C GLY A 61 -10.94 -2.49 -9.17
N GLY A 62 -10.55 -1.78 -8.11
CA GLY A 62 -9.46 -0.82 -8.13
C GLY A 62 -8.11 -1.45 -8.44
N ASN A 63 -7.80 -2.63 -7.86
CA ASN A 63 -6.57 -3.36 -8.23
C ASN A 63 -6.55 -3.72 -9.72
N ILE A 64 -7.66 -4.22 -10.28
CA ILE A 64 -7.76 -4.55 -11.71
C ILE A 64 -7.55 -3.31 -12.57
N ILE A 65 -8.20 -2.20 -12.22
CA ILE A 65 -8.09 -0.94 -12.97
C ILE A 65 -6.68 -0.39 -12.89
N VAL A 66 -6.10 -0.27 -11.68
CA VAL A 66 -4.75 0.25 -11.47
C VAL A 66 -3.71 -0.59 -12.20
N PHE A 67 -3.81 -1.92 -12.11
CA PHE A 67 -2.92 -2.83 -12.82
C PHE A 67 -3.03 -2.62 -14.33
N TYR A 68 -4.25 -2.64 -14.87
CA TYR A 68 -4.49 -2.53 -16.32
C TYR A 68 -4.05 -1.18 -16.87
N GLN A 69 -4.39 -0.08 -16.19
CA GLN A 69 -3.99 1.27 -16.61
C GLN A 69 -2.47 1.45 -16.54
N SER A 70 -1.82 0.98 -15.47
CA SER A 70 -0.37 1.02 -15.35
C SER A 70 0.30 0.22 -16.47
N TYR A 71 -0.20 -0.99 -16.74
CA TYR A 71 0.27 -1.85 -17.80
C TYR A 71 0.15 -1.21 -19.20
N LEU A 72 -1.02 -0.66 -19.54
CA LEU A 72 -1.23 0.03 -20.82
C LEU A 72 -0.31 1.25 -20.97
N LEU A 73 -0.11 2.01 -19.89
CA LEU A 73 0.79 3.15 -19.89
C LEU A 73 2.25 2.71 -20.15
N GLN A 74 2.71 1.63 -19.52
CA GLN A 74 4.07 1.12 -19.74
C GLN A 74 4.28 0.56 -21.15
N ILE A 75 3.26 -0.09 -21.74
CA ILE A 75 3.29 -0.47 -23.15
C ILE A 75 3.41 0.75 -24.05
N GLY A 76 2.71 1.84 -23.73
CA GLY A 76 2.82 3.10 -24.46
C GLY A 76 4.23 3.71 -24.45
N PHE A 77 5.07 3.33 -23.48
CA PHE A 77 6.48 3.70 -23.40
C PHE A 77 7.44 2.69 -24.04
N ASP A 78 6.92 1.71 -24.79
CA ASP A 78 7.68 0.66 -25.48
C ASP A 78 8.61 -0.15 -24.56
N LYS A 79 8.18 -0.35 -23.31
CA LYS A 79 8.91 -1.17 -22.33
C LYS A 79 8.69 -2.66 -22.60
N PRO A 80 9.66 -3.53 -22.27
CA PRO A 80 9.47 -4.97 -22.42
C PRO A 80 8.34 -5.44 -21.50
N THR A 81 7.58 -6.45 -21.96
CA THR A 81 6.36 -6.92 -21.30
C THR A 81 6.59 -7.30 -19.83
N ILE A 82 7.73 -7.91 -19.51
CA ILE A 82 8.10 -8.28 -18.13
C ILE A 82 8.18 -7.04 -17.25
N THR A 83 8.85 -5.98 -17.72
CA THR A 83 8.94 -4.70 -17.01
C THR A 83 7.57 -4.04 -16.86
N CYS A 84 6.71 -4.11 -17.88
CA CYS A 84 5.34 -3.59 -17.79
C CYS A 84 4.55 -4.27 -16.66
N ILE A 85 4.64 -5.60 -16.56
CA ILE A 85 4.00 -6.38 -15.51
C ILE A 85 4.62 -6.06 -14.13
N ALA A 86 5.94 -5.97 -14.05
CA ALA A 86 6.65 -5.64 -12.82
C ALA A 86 6.19 -4.28 -12.26
N ILE A 87 6.14 -3.25 -13.10
CA ILE A 87 5.69 -1.91 -12.71
C ILE A 87 4.20 -1.94 -12.30
N ALA A 88 3.34 -2.61 -13.07
CA ALA A 88 1.92 -2.72 -12.75
C ALA A 88 1.68 -3.37 -11.37
N LEU A 89 2.46 -4.40 -11.02
CA LEU A 89 2.43 -5.01 -9.69
C LEU A 89 2.89 -4.05 -8.59
N GLY A 90 3.90 -3.22 -8.86
CA GLY A 90 4.32 -2.16 -7.94
C GLY A 90 3.17 -1.19 -7.61
N PHE A 91 2.43 -0.73 -8.63
CA PHE A 91 1.26 0.13 -8.43
C PHE A 91 0.10 -0.58 -7.73
N SER A 92 -0.16 -1.86 -8.02
CA SER A 92 -1.14 -2.64 -7.26
C SER A 92 -0.73 -2.80 -5.79
N GLY A 93 0.55 -3.00 -5.51
CA GLY A 93 1.09 -3.05 -4.14
C GLY A 93 0.85 -1.75 -3.37
N LEU A 94 1.13 -0.60 -4.01
CA LEU A 94 0.85 0.73 -3.47
C LEU A 94 -0.65 0.95 -3.23
N TYR A 95 -1.49 0.59 -4.19
CA TYR A 95 -2.94 0.68 -4.05
C TYR A 95 -3.44 -0.10 -2.84
N ASN A 96 -2.93 -1.32 -2.63
CA ASN A 96 -3.26 -2.13 -1.45
C ASN A 96 -2.76 -1.48 -0.14
N MET A 97 -1.59 -0.83 -0.14
CA MET A 97 -1.06 -0.13 1.05
C MET A 97 -1.99 0.97 1.53
N VAL A 98 -2.62 1.72 0.62
CA VAL A 98 -3.58 2.80 0.97
C VAL A 98 -4.71 2.27 1.86
N PHE A 99 -5.27 1.12 1.50
CA PHE A 99 -6.35 0.50 2.29
C PHE A 99 -5.82 -0.33 3.46
N MET A 100 -4.54 -0.73 3.46
CA MET A 100 -3.93 -1.44 4.58
C MET A 100 -3.84 -0.55 5.83
N ALA A 101 -3.81 0.77 5.67
CA ALA A 101 -3.86 1.75 6.77
C ALA A 101 -5.24 1.85 7.46
N LEU A 102 -6.29 1.22 6.91
CA LEU A 102 -7.65 1.36 7.44
C LEU A 102 -7.81 1.00 8.92
N PRO A 103 -7.22 -0.07 9.48
CA PRO A 103 -7.29 -0.32 10.92
C PRO A 103 -6.06 0.22 11.67
N ALA A 104 -5.34 1.21 11.14
CA ALA A 104 -4.30 1.89 11.92
C ALA A 104 -4.88 2.51 13.20
N THR A 105 -6.17 2.86 13.21
CA THR A 105 -6.89 3.34 14.40
C THR A 105 -8.24 2.63 14.58
N ARG A 106 -8.66 2.43 15.84
CA ARG A 106 -9.86 1.65 16.21
C ARG A 106 -11.20 2.23 15.71
N HIS A 107 -11.18 3.49 15.29
CA HIS A 107 -12.36 4.26 14.88
C HIS A 107 -12.04 5.15 13.67
N CYS A 108 -11.25 4.64 12.72
CA CYS A 108 -10.96 5.40 11.51
C CYS A 108 -12.24 5.72 10.73
N PHE A 109 -12.21 6.80 9.95
CA PHE A 109 -13.35 7.28 9.16
C PHE A 109 -14.07 6.16 8.39
N TRP A 110 -13.30 5.37 7.63
CA TRP A 110 -13.82 4.31 6.79
C TRP A 110 -14.50 3.20 7.59
N MET A 111 -13.97 2.87 8.77
CA MET A 111 -14.56 1.84 9.63
C MET A 111 -15.89 2.28 10.22
N GLU A 112 -15.98 3.54 10.67
CA GLU A 112 -17.23 4.11 11.18
C GLU A 112 -18.26 4.31 10.07
N TRP A 113 -17.84 4.76 8.89
CA TRP A 113 -18.73 5.01 7.75
C TRP A 113 -19.34 3.72 7.20
N LEU A 114 -18.52 2.68 7.00
CA LEU A 114 -18.94 1.37 6.50
C LEU A 114 -19.53 0.46 7.60
N ASN A 115 -19.52 0.91 8.86
CA ASN A 115 -19.89 0.13 10.06
C ASN A 115 -19.11 -1.19 10.16
N LEU A 116 -17.79 -1.13 9.89
CA LEU A 116 -16.87 -2.25 10.01
C LEU A 116 -16.47 -2.43 11.48
N PRO A 117 -16.81 -3.55 12.12
CA PRO A 117 -16.31 -3.82 13.47
C PRO A 117 -14.80 -4.03 13.42
N TRP A 118 -14.14 -3.66 14.53
CA TRP A 118 -12.70 -3.74 14.69
C TRP A 118 -12.09 -5.08 14.26
N ALA A 119 -12.73 -6.20 14.63
CA ALA A 119 -12.26 -7.53 14.28
C ALA A 119 -12.20 -7.77 12.76
N ARG A 120 -13.16 -7.23 11.99
CA ARG A 120 -13.17 -7.30 10.52
C ARG A 120 -12.12 -6.35 9.92
N GLY A 121 -11.93 -5.16 10.49
CA GLY A 121 -10.83 -4.26 10.10
C GLY A 121 -9.46 -4.93 10.21
N VAL A 122 -9.15 -5.56 11.35
CA VAL A 122 -7.89 -6.31 11.53
C VAL A 122 -7.75 -7.47 10.55
N LYS A 123 -8.86 -8.14 10.20
CA LYS A 123 -8.86 -9.18 9.14
C LYS A 123 -8.44 -8.58 7.80
N TYR A 124 -9.00 -7.44 7.40
CA TYR A 124 -8.67 -6.81 6.12
C TYR A 124 -7.24 -6.28 6.07
N HIS A 125 -6.70 -5.70 7.15
CA HIS A 125 -5.29 -5.31 7.17
C HIS A 125 -4.34 -6.48 7.01
N ARG A 126 -4.66 -7.64 7.59
CA ARG A 126 -3.87 -8.85 7.34
C ARG A 126 -3.94 -9.30 5.89
N TRP A 127 -5.12 -9.27 5.27
CA TRP A 127 -5.29 -9.67 3.87
C TRP A 127 -4.56 -8.70 2.94
N LEU A 128 -4.77 -7.40 3.11
CA LEU A 128 -4.12 -6.35 2.33
C LEU A 128 -2.61 -6.34 2.53
N GLY A 129 -2.12 -6.54 3.75
CA GLY A 129 -0.68 -6.65 4.00
C GLY A 129 -0.03 -7.83 3.30
N VAL A 130 -0.70 -8.99 3.25
CA VAL A 130 -0.23 -10.14 2.45
C VAL A 130 -0.24 -9.80 0.96
N LEU A 131 -1.33 -9.22 0.44
CA LEU A 131 -1.43 -8.84 -0.97
C LEU A 131 -0.35 -7.82 -1.36
N THR A 132 -0.12 -6.80 -0.54
CA THR A 132 0.95 -5.81 -0.74
C THR A 132 2.32 -6.48 -0.80
N ILE A 133 2.66 -7.33 0.16
CA ILE A 133 3.97 -8.01 0.19
C ILE A 133 4.12 -8.90 -1.05
N VAL A 134 3.11 -9.67 -1.41
CA VAL A 134 3.14 -10.53 -2.61
C VAL A 134 3.33 -9.69 -3.88
N SER A 135 2.59 -8.59 -4.04
CA SER A 135 2.75 -7.68 -5.17
C SER A 135 4.17 -7.12 -5.28
N PHE A 136 4.77 -6.69 -4.16
CA PHE A 136 6.14 -6.16 -4.18
C PHE A 136 7.21 -7.22 -4.37
N VAL A 137 7.02 -8.43 -3.84
CA VAL A 137 7.92 -9.57 -4.12
C VAL A 137 7.87 -9.93 -5.60
N LEU A 138 6.68 -9.97 -6.21
CA LEU A 138 6.56 -10.27 -7.64
C LEU A 138 7.13 -9.12 -8.50
N HIS A 139 6.87 -7.87 -8.13
CA HIS A 139 7.48 -6.69 -8.75
C HIS A 139 9.01 -6.82 -8.77
N PHE A 140 9.63 -7.11 -7.63
CA PHE A 140 11.07 -7.31 -7.50
C PHE A 140 11.56 -8.54 -8.30
N ALA A 141 10.86 -9.66 -8.23
CA ALA A 141 11.23 -10.89 -8.93
C ALA A 141 11.23 -10.72 -10.46
N PHE A 142 10.24 -10.01 -11.02
CA PHE A 142 10.22 -9.73 -12.46
C PHE A 142 11.35 -8.79 -12.88
N PHE A 143 11.74 -7.83 -12.05
CA PHE A 143 12.92 -7.00 -12.31
C PHE A 143 14.22 -7.81 -12.27
N ILE A 144 14.40 -8.72 -11.31
CA ILE A 144 15.53 -9.66 -11.33
C ILE A 144 15.60 -10.42 -12.65
N VAL A 145 14.47 -10.96 -13.12
CA VAL A 145 14.42 -11.69 -14.40
C VAL A 145 14.79 -10.77 -15.57
N GLN A 146 14.26 -9.55 -15.62
CA GLN A 146 14.59 -8.59 -16.66
C GLN A 146 16.07 -8.24 -16.67
N TYR A 147 16.66 -7.97 -15.50
CA TYR A 147 18.08 -7.64 -15.37
C TYR A 147 18.99 -8.82 -15.71
N ALA A 148 18.55 -10.05 -15.44
CA ALA A 148 19.27 -11.25 -15.86
C ALA A 148 19.26 -11.41 -17.39
N ILE A 149 18.17 -11.03 -18.05
CA ILE A 149 18.06 -11.07 -19.52
C ILE A 149 18.96 -10.01 -20.17
N THR A 150 19.11 -8.85 -19.54
CA THR A 150 19.94 -7.74 -20.06
C THR A 150 21.39 -7.77 -19.59
N ASP A 151 21.78 -8.75 -18.77
CA ASP A 151 23.11 -8.88 -18.16
C ASP A 151 23.53 -7.65 -17.31
N THR A 152 22.55 -6.98 -16.70
CA THR A 152 22.75 -5.76 -15.88
C THR A 152 22.46 -5.98 -14.40
N LEU A 153 22.43 -7.25 -13.93
CA LEU A 153 22.10 -7.60 -12.54
C LEU A 153 22.96 -6.88 -11.51
N ALA A 154 24.28 -6.90 -11.69
CA ALA A 154 25.20 -6.28 -10.72
C ALA A 154 25.07 -4.76 -10.70
N GLU A 155 24.83 -4.14 -11.86
CA GLU A 155 24.72 -2.69 -12.00
C GLU A 155 23.42 -2.15 -11.38
N GLU A 156 22.33 -2.90 -11.50
CA GLU A 156 21.00 -2.47 -11.07
C GLU A 156 20.67 -2.85 -9.60
N LEU A 157 21.19 -3.98 -9.09
CA LEU A 157 20.86 -4.48 -7.74
C LEU A 157 21.90 -4.10 -6.68
N LEU A 158 23.16 -3.89 -7.05
CA LEU A 158 24.21 -3.61 -6.07
C LEU A 158 24.41 -2.10 -5.87
N PRO A 159 24.67 -1.66 -4.63
CA PRO A 159 25.02 -0.27 -4.39
C PRO A 159 26.38 0.04 -5.02
N CYS A 160 26.49 1.23 -5.63
CA CYS A 160 27.76 1.81 -6.03
C CYS A 160 28.22 2.81 -4.97
N PHE A 161 29.44 2.62 -4.45
CA PHE A 161 30.01 3.48 -3.41
C PHE A 161 31.00 4.52 -3.96
N ASP A 162 31.55 4.29 -5.14
CA ASP A 162 32.52 5.17 -5.81
C ASP A 162 31.90 5.94 -6.99
N CYS A 163 30.57 5.92 -7.14
CA CYS A 163 29.83 6.59 -8.21
C CYS A 163 29.32 7.96 -7.76
N ASP A 164 29.11 8.88 -8.71
CA ASP A 164 28.35 10.09 -8.44
C ASP A 164 26.85 9.73 -8.32
N ILE A 165 26.31 9.88 -7.11
CA ILE A 165 24.91 9.58 -6.79
C ILE A 165 23.94 10.46 -7.59
N ALA A 166 24.34 11.67 -7.99
CA ALA A 166 23.47 12.60 -8.71
C ALA A 166 23.28 12.22 -10.19
N THR A 167 24.23 11.49 -10.79
CA THR A 167 24.21 11.09 -12.19
C THR A 167 24.06 9.57 -12.32
N ASP A 168 25.18 8.85 -12.26
CA ASP A 168 25.29 7.46 -12.67
C ASP A 168 24.80 6.52 -11.57
N GLY A 169 25.03 6.89 -10.31
CA GLY A 169 24.61 6.10 -9.15
C GLY A 169 23.14 6.23 -8.79
N LYS A 170 22.40 7.16 -9.42
CA LYS A 170 21.01 7.45 -9.07
C LYS A 170 20.12 6.21 -9.19
N TYR A 171 20.22 5.47 -10.29
CA TYR A 171 19.36 4.31 -10.56
C TYR A 171 19.71 3.10 -9.69
N ALA A 172 21.00 2.84 -9.48
CA ALA A 172 21.46 1.80 -8.56
C ALA A 172 20.95 2.06 -7.13
N TRP A 173 21.13 3.27 -6.61
CA TRP A 173 20.63 3.64 -5.27
C TRP A 173 19.10 3.64 -5.19
N PHE A 174 18.40 4.06 -6.24
CA PHE A 174 16.95 3.97 -6.33
C PHE A 174 16.44 2.54 -6.15
N ASN A 175 17.07 1.56 -6.80
CA ASN A 175 16.71 0.15 -6.65
C ASN A 175 17.06 -0.39 -5.26
N VAL A 176 18.25 -0.07 -4.74
CA VAL A 176 18.68 -0.46 -3.38
C VAL A 176 17.70 0.04 -2.32
N PHE A 177 17.15 1.25 -2.45
CA PHE A 177 16.12 1.72 -1.53
C PHE A 177 14.81 0.92 -1.65
N GLY A 178 14.47 0.43 -2.85
CA GLY A 178 13.34 -0.47 -3.06
C GLY A 178 13.55 -1.81 -2.37
N GLU A 179 14.76 -2.37 -2.48
CA GLU A 179 15.17 -3.61 -1.82
C GLU A 179 15.14 -3.50 -0.29
N LEU A 180 15.67 -2.40 0.26
CA LEU A 180 15.64 -2.13 1.70
C LEU A 180 14.19 -2.02 2.20
N SER A 181 13.33 -1.33 1.45
CA SER A 181 11.90 -1.25 1.76
C SER A 181 11.26 -2.64 1.80
N LEU A 182 11.49 -3.44 0.75
CA LEU A 182 10.98 -4.81 0.68
C LEU A 182 11.50 -5.68 1.82
N LEU A 183 12.79 -5.57 2.17
CA LEU A 183 13.39 -6.29 3.28
C LEU A 183 12.67 -6.00 4.60
N PHE A 184 12.45 -4.73 4.93
CA PHE A 184 11.70 -4.34 6.13
C PHE A 184 10.27 -4.89 6.11
N MET A 185 9.60 -4.86 4.94
CA MET A 185 8.27 -5.43 4.78
C MET A 185 8.25 -6.96 4.95
N LEU A 186 9.26 -7.67 4.47
CA LEU A 186 9.40 -9.12 4.66
C LEU A 186 9.64 -9.46 6.13
N ILE A 187 10.46 -8.70 6.86
CA ILE A 187 10.66 -8.89 8.31
C ILE A 187 9.35 -8.68 9.06
N MET A 188 8.60 -7.62 8.74
CA MET A 188 7.27 -7.38 9.31
C MET A 188 6.30 -8.52 8.97
N GLY A 189 6.28 -8.97 7.72
CA GLY A 189 5.44 -10.07 7.26
C GLY A 189 5.74 -11.38 7.99
N ALA A 190 7.02 -11.76 8.09
CA ALA A 190 7.47 -12.97 8.76
C ALA A 190 7.10 -12.96 10.25
N THR A 191 7.31 -11.83 10.94
CA THR A 191 6.95 -11.70 12.36
C THR A 191 5.44 -11.59 12.60
N SER A 192 4.66 -11.30 11.56
CA SER A 192 3.19 -11.27 11.60
C SER A 192 2.54 -12.63 11.42
N PHE A 193 3.31 -13.68 11.14
CA PHE A 193 2.76 -15.03 11.03
C PHE A 193 2.04 -15.42 12.33
N PRO A 194 0.89 -16.13 12.22
CA PRO A 194 0.06 -16.45 13.38
C PRO A 194 0.83 -17.17 14.50
N TYR A 195 1.81 -18.01 14.15
CA TYR A 195 2.68 -18.66 15.12
C TYR A 195 3.55 -17.64 15.87
N VAL A 196 4.35 -16.85 15.16
CA VAL A 196 5.25 -15.85 15.76
C VAL A 196 4.48 -14.85 16.60
N ARG A 197 3.36 -14.32 16.10
CA ARG A 197 2.55 -13.35 16.84
C ARG A 197 1.94 -13.91 18.14
N ARG A 198 1.62 -15.22 18.19
CA ARG A 198 1.06 -15.87 19.39
C ARG A 198 2.12 -16.24 20.42
N HIS A 199 3.33 -16.59 20.00
CA HIS A 199 4.40 -17.07 20.89
C HIS A 199 5.46 -16.00 21.22
N TYR A 200 5.64 -15.01 20.35
CA TYR A 200 6.69 -13.98 20.42
C TYR A 200 6.09 -12.59 20.14
N TYR A 201 5.04 -12.23 20.89
CA TYR A 201 4.31 -10.98 20.66
C TYR A 201 5.19 -9.71 20.78
N ALA A 202 6.16 -9.71 21.71
CA ALA A 202 7.09 -8.59 21.86
C ALA A 202 7.93 -8.36 20.59
N THR A 203 8.41 -9.45 19.97
CA THR A 203 9.14 -9.39 18.69
C THR A 203 8.26 -8.84 17.59
N PHE A 204 7.06 -9.39 17.41
CA PHE A 204 6.08 -8.88 16.43
C PHE A 204 5.83 -7.38 16.61
N LYS A 205 5.60 -6.93 17.85
CA LYS A 205 5.34 -5.51 18.14
C LYS A 205 6.55 -4.63 17.84
N ALA A 206 7.76 -5.09 18.16
CA ALA A 206 8.98 -4.35 17.90
C ALA A 206 9.26 -4.24 16.40
N THR A 207 9.20 -5.36 15.66
CA THR A 207 9.47 -5.38 14.22
C THR A 207 8.38 -4.69 13.42
N HIS A 208 7.14 -4.62 13.91
CA HIS A 208 6.09 -3.85 13.23
C HIS A 208 6.42 -2.37 13.09
N TRP A 209 7.25 -1.78 13.97
CA TRP A 209 7.71 -0.40 13.80
C TRP A 209 8.63 -0.18 12.59
N LEU A 210 9.11 -1.25 11.96
CA LEU A 210 9.85 -1.18 10.69
C LEU A 210 9.01 -0.58 9.56
N PHE A 211 7.70 -0.35 9.74
CA PHE A 211 6.90 0.42 8.80
C PHE A 211 7.45 1.84 8.58
N ILE A 212 8.10 2.45 9.58
CA ILE A 212 8.70 3.79 9.47
C ILE A 212 9.91 3.78 8.52
N PRO A 213 10.98 2.99 8.76
CA PRO A 213 12.09 2.92 7.82
C PRO A 213 11.67 2.36 6.46
N ALA A 214 10.72 1.40 6.40
CA ALA A 214 10.16 0.92 5.13
C ALA A 214 9.52 2.06 4.32
N ALA A 215 8.69 2.88 4.95
CA ALA A 215 8.08 4.05 4.32
C ALA A 215 9.13 5.05 3.84
N PHE A 216 10.15 5.33 4.65
CA PHE A 216 11.24 6.23 4.28
C PHE A 216 12.02 5.73 3.05
N THR A 217 12.42 4.45 3.05
CA THR A 217 13.12 3.85 1.90
C THR A 217 12.21 3.70 0.68
N ALA A 218 10.91 3.47 0.86
CA ALA A 218 9.95 3.47 -0.23
C ALA A 218 9.88 4.85 -0.90
N VAL A 219 9.84 5.95 -0.15
CA VAL A 219 9.85 7.30 -0.73
C VAL A 219 11.14 7.60 -1.47
N MET A 220 12.29 7.12 -0.99
CA MET A 220 13.56 7.24 -1.73
C MET A 220 13.59 6.38 -3.00
N HIS A 221 12.91 5.23 -2.97
CA HIS A 221 12.72 4.39 -4.16
C HIS A 221 11.71 4.98 -5.14
N TYR A 222 10.68 5.71 -4.71
CA TYR A 222 9.77 6.37 -5.65
C TYR A 222 9.11 7.54 -4.95
N GLU A 223 9.57 8.74 -5.27
CA GLU A 223 9.20 9.99 -4.59
C GLU A 223 7.68 10.23 -4.52
N GLN A 224 6.95 9.79 -5.53
CA GLN A 224 5.49 9.97 -5.60
C GLN A 224 4.74 9.10 -4.58
N ILE A 225 5.40 8.12 -3.96
CA ILE A 225 4.82 7.31 -2.87
C ILE A 225 4.38 8.21 -1.70
N ILE A 226 5.00 9.37 -1.50
CA ILE A 226 4.62 10.30 -0.44
C ILE A 226 3.15 10.75 -0.49
N ILE A 227 2.55 10.74 -1.68
CA ILE A 227 1.14 11.06 -1.91
C ILE A 227 0.21 9.97 -1.34
N TRP A 228 0.72 8.75 -1.20
CA TRP A 228 -0.04 7.54 -0.86
C TRP A 228 0.20 7.05 0.57
N ILE A 229 1.21 7.57 1.26
CA ILE A 229 1.50 7.29 2.67
C ILE A 229 0.82 8.36 3.53
N TYR A 230 -0.42 8.08 3.96
CA TYR A 230 -1.18 8.87 4.93
C TYR A 230 -1.94 7.97 5.90
#